data_AF-A0A4R9XS97-F1
#
_entry.id   AF-A0A4R9XS97-F1
#
_cell.length_a   1.000
_cell.length_b   1.000
_cell.length_c   1.000
_cell.angle_alpha   90.00
_cell.angle_beta   90.00
_cell.angle_gamma   90.00
#
_symmetry.space_group_name_H-M   'P 1'
#
loop_
_entity.id
_entity.type
_entity.pdbx_description
1 polymer ?
#
loop_
_entity_poly.entity_id
_entity_poly.type
_entity_poly.pdbx_seq_one_letter_code
_entity_poly.pdbx_strand_id
1 'polypeptide(L)'
;MEYQRLPNSSRPTNDFVNHKSRLAAGGTIALLSAVAFACSASVAFSQQPNMTPDQMSGHEEKPAMLHVRDQEEGQMSISAPTLPGQDAFGAIQEIVRMLEADPNTDWSKVDLEGLRQHLIDMNEVTLKADAATKSIDGGLQIAVTGNIRTRAAIQRMVPAHARELDQLNSWSAKTEPLPDGVLLTVTSSATKEAHRIRGLGFIGLVVVGSHHQPHHLAIAKGEFSHRH
;
A
#
# COMPACT_ATOMS: atom_id res chain seq x y z
N MET A 1 0.30 -49.34 58.63
CA MET A 1 1.47 -48.70 59.26
C MET A 1 2.20 -47.91 58.16
N GLU A 2 1.68 -46.79 57.64
CA GLU A 2 1.22 -45.56 58.31
C GLU A 2 2.42 -44.70 58.75
N TYR A 3 2.92 -43.74 57.96
CA TYR A 3 2.45 -42.38 57.58
C TYR A 3 3.05 -41.26 58.47
N GLN A 4 3.18 -40.06 57.88
CA GLN A 4 3.55 -38.75 58.51
C GLN A 4 5.06 -38.48 58.69
N ARG A 5 5.57 -37.23 58.58
CA ARG A 5 4.99 -35.95 58.11
C ARG A 5 6.11 -35.00 57.66
N LEU A 6 5.87 -34.14 56.67
CA LEU A 6 6.63 -32.90 56.48
C LEU A 6 6.13 -31.81 57.44
N PRO A 7 6.99 -30.89 57.89
CA PRO A 7 6.59 -29.54 58.28
C PRO A 7 7.14 -28.47 57.31
N ASN A 8 6.47 -27.32 57.31
CA ASN A 8 6.68 -26.20 56.38
C ASN A 8 7.23 -24.96 57.09
N SER A 9 7.84 -24.06 56.32
CA SER A 9 8.04 -22.62 56.54
C SER A 9 8.82 -22.12 57.76
N SER A 10 9.89 -21.37 57.47
CA SER A 10 10.10 -20.04 58.06
C SER A 10 10.98 -19.17 57.15
N ARG A 11 10.46 -18.01 56.72
CA ARG A 11 11.26 -16.91 56.17
C ARG A 11 11.83 -16.07 57.32
N PRO A 12 12.95 -15.40 57.11
CA PRO A 12 13.05 -13.99 57.49
C PRO A 12 13.35 -13.07 56.29
N THR A 13 13.03 -11.81 56.49
CA THR A 13 13.21 -10.69 55.57
C THR A 13 14.64 -10.15 55.58
N ASN A 14 15.12 -9.61 54.45
CA ASN A 14 16.28 -8.71 54.42
C ASN A 14 15.87 -7.39 53.77
N ASP A 15 15.87 -6.32 54.57
CA ASP A 15 15.77 -4.95 54.10
C ASP A 15 17.06 -4.52 53.41
N PHE A 16 16.96 -3.83 52.27
CA PHE A 16 18.09 -3.07 51.72
C PHE A 16 17.71 -1.61 51.43
N VAL A 17 17.95 -0.81 52.47
CA VAL A 17 18.44 0.57 52.50
C VAL A 17 18.26 1.41 51.22
N ASN A 18 17.48 2.47 51.39
CA ASN A 18 17.19 3.48 50.37
C ASN A 18 18.21 4.65 50.45
N HIS A 19 19.03 4.86 49.42
CA HIS A 19 20.03 5.94 49.40
C HIS A 19 19.43 7.27 48.94
N LYS A 20 19.38 8.27 49.84
CA LYS A 20 19.07 9.66 49.49
C LYS A 20 20.35 10.44 49.15
N SER A 21 20.38 11.04 47.97
CA SER A 21 21.33 12.09 47.56
C SER A 21 20.57 13.29 46.99
N ARG A 22 21.14 14.50 47.11
CA ARG A 22 20.43 15.79 47.05
C ARG A 22 20.73 16.59 45.76
N LEU A 23 19.87 17.61 45.52
CA LEU A 23 20.07 18.78 44.64
C LEU A 23 20.01 18.48 43.12
N ALA A 24 19.58 19.40 42.24
CA ALA A 24 19.26 20.83 42.41
C ALA A 24 18.00 21.24 41.61
N ALA A 25 17.41 22.39 41.95
CA ALA A 25 16.39 23.04 41.13
C ALA A 25 17.04 23.96 40.07
N GLY A 26 16.48 24.03 38.86
CA GLY A 26 16.94 24.96 37.84
C GLY A 26 16.12 24.99 36.55
N GLY A 27 15.64 26.18 36.18
CA GLY A 27 15.51 26.62 34.79
C GLY A 27 14.36 26.08 33.94
N THR A 28 13.26 26.82 33.87
CA THR A 28 12.28 26.74 32.78
C THR A 28 12.85 27.30 31.47
N ILE A 29 12.73 26.57 30.34
CA ILE A 29 12.49 27.17 29.02
C ILE A 29 11.48 26.27 28.27
N ALA A 30 10.28 26.81 28.02
CA ALA A 30 9.33 26.22 27.08
C ALA A 30 9.47 26.95 25.74
N LEU A 31 9.87 26.22 24.68
CA LEU A 31 9.90 26.76 23.31
C LEU A 31 8.62 26.36 22.59
N LEU A 32 7.67 27.29 22.50
CA LEU A 32 6.57 27.20 21.53
C LEU A 32 7.11 27.57 20.14
N SER A 33 7.16 26.59 19.23
CA SER A 33 7.34 26.84 17.80
C SER A 33 6.00 26.71 17.09
N ALA A 34 5.30 27.83 16.93
CA ALA A 34 4.17 27.94 16.02
C ALA A 34 4.67 28.42 14.64
N VAL A 35 4.45 27.64 13.59
CA VAL A 35 4.67 28.07 12.19
C VAL A 35 3.44 27.69 11.37
N ALA A 36 3.03 28.60 10.49
CA ALA A 36 1.68 28.69 9.97
C ALA A 36 1.33 27.70 8.85
N PHE A 37 0.06 27.32 8.80
CA PHE A 37 -0.57 26.69 7.65
C PHE A 37 -0.76 27.73 6.53
N ALA A 38 0.05 27.67 5.48
CA ALA A 38 -0.16 28.45 4.26
C ALA A 38 -0.98 27.62 3.27
N CYS A 39 -2.25 27.96 3.09
CA CYS A 39 -3.11 27.37 2.07
C CYS A 39 -2.95 28.15 0.77
N SER A 40 -2.56 27.48 -0.31
CA SER A 40 -2.53 28.06 -1.66
C SER A 40 -3.02 27.05 -2.68
N ALA A 41 -4.34 27.02 -2.87
CA ALA A 41 -4.97 26.38 -4.00
C ALA A 41 -4.97 27.34 -5.20
N SER A 42 -4.39 26.91 -6.33
CA SER A 42 -4.50 27.59 -7.61
C SER A 42 -4.59 26.55 -8.72
N VAL A 43 -5.82 26.19 -9.09
CA VAL A 43 -6.09 25.33 -10.25
C VAL A 43 -6.12 26.22 -11.49
N ALA A 44 -4.99 26.28 -12.22
CA ALA A 44 -4.90 27.05 -13.45
C ALA A 44 -5.42 26.21 -14.63
N PHE A 45 -6.63 26.54 -15.10
CA PHE A 45 -7.24 25.93 -16.28
C PHE A 45 -6.67 26.56 -17.56
N SER A 46 -5.85 25.81 -18.31
CA SER A 46 -5.28 26.30 -19.57
C SER A 46 -6.35 26.43 -20.66
N GLN A 47 -6.62 27.66 -21.10
CA GLN A 47 -7.46 27.94 -22.26
C GLN A 47 -6.65 27.72 -23.55
N GLN A 48 -7.19 26.93 -24.50
CA GLN A 48 -6.65 26.87 -25.87
C GLN A 48 -7.12 28.10 -26.67
N PRO A 49 -6.26 28.70 -27.52
CA PRO A 49 -6.64 29.83 -28.36
C PRO A 49 -7.50 29.39 -29.55
N ASN A 50 -8.51 30.19 -29.85
CA ASN A 50 -9.38 30.07 -31.02
C ASN A 50 -8.64 30.60 -32.26
N MET A 51 -8.63 29.88 -33.39
CA MET A 51 -8.12 30.40 -34.67
C MET A 51 -9.27 30.65 -35.64
N THR A 52 -9.29 31.84 -36.23
CA THR A 52 -10.29 32.30 -37.19
C THR A 52 -10.01 31.76 -38.60
N PRO A 53 -11.04 31.46 -39.42
CA PRO A 53 -10.84 31.17 -40.83
C PRO A 53 -10.67 32.47 -41.62
N ASP A 54 -9.69 32.52 -42.52
CA ASP A 54 -9.54 33.60 -43.49
C ASP A 54 -9.90 33.10 -44.91
N GLN A 55 -10.45 33.98 -45.74
CA GLN A 55 -11.03 33.63 -47.05
C GLN A 55 -10.16 34.08 -48.23
N MET A 56 -10.28 33.39 -49.36
CA MET A 56 -10.22 33.84 -50.78
C MET A 56 -9.70 32.70 -51.68
N SER A 57 -9.97 32.59 -52.99
CA SER A 57 -11.07 33.03 -53.88
C SER A 57 -10.77 32.51 -55.31
N GLY A 58 -11.76 32.15 -56.13
CA GLY A 58 -11.60 32.04 -57.61
C GLY A 58 -12.21 30.83 -58.34
N HIS A 59 -13.30 31.08 -59.10
CA HIS A 59 -13.60 30.77 -60.52
C HIS A 59 -12.98 29.52 -61.24
N GLU A 60 -13.54 28.82 -62.25
CA GLU A 60 -14.84 28.64 -62.98
C GLU A 60 -14.60 27.54 -64.09
N GLU A 61 -15.54 26.82 -64.76
CA GLU A 61 -16.95 26.43 -64.52
C GLU A 61 -17.39 25.26 -65.48
N LYS A 62 -18.17 24.25 -64.99
CA LYS A 62 -19.06 23.28 -65.75
C LYS A 62 -18.48 22.33 -66.86
N PRO A 63 -19.22 21.30 -67.36
CA PRO A 63 -19.96 20.23 -66.65
C PRO A 63 -19.83 18.81 -67.30
N ALA A 64 -20.03 17.69 -66.55
CA ALA A 64 -20.64 16.43 -67.06
C ALA A 64 -20.79 15.30 -66.01
N MET A 65 -22.02 14.75 -65.91
CA MET A 65 -22.45 13.33 -65.74
C MET A 65 -21.70 12.32 -64.83
N LEU A 66 -22.51 11.57 -64.04
CA LEU A 66 -22.22 10.28 -63.36
C LEU A 66 -21.12 10.34 -62.26
N HIS A 67 -21.36 9.92 -61.01
CA HIS A 67 -21.93 8.63 -60.60
C HIS A 67 -22.29 8.64 -59.09
N VAL A 68 -23.07 7.63 -58.65
CA VAL A 68 -23.13 7.07 -57.28
C VAL A 68 -23.63 7.96 -56.12
N ARG A 69 -24.81 7.61 -55.60
CA ARG A 69 -25.15 7.81 -54.19
C ARG A 69 -24.48 6.69 -53.38
N ASP A 70 -23.28 6.95 -52.88
CA ASP A 70 -22.78 6.26 -51.70
C ASP A 70 -22.79 7.29 -50.58
N GLN A 71 -23.80 7.16 -49.71
CA GLN A 71 -23.65 7.66 -48.35
C GLN A 71 -22.65 6.71 -47.67
N GLU A 72 -21.37 6.99 -47.86
CA GLU A 72 -20.41 6.69 -46.79
C GLU A 72 -20.84 7.54 -45.59
N GLU A 73 -21.75 6.99 -44.80
CA GLU A 73 -21.78 7.29 -43.37
C GLU A 73 -20.42 6.87 -42.85
N GLY A 74 -19.49 7.82 -42.86
CA GLY A 74 -18.25 7.79 -42.12
C GLY A 74 -18.64 7.70 -40.65
N GLN A 75 -18.96 6.48 -40.22
CA GLN A 75 -19.33 6.14 -38.88
C GLN A 75 -18.06 6.32 -38.07
N MET A 76 -17.89 7.54 -37.58
CA MET A 76 -16.90 7.92 -36.58
C MET A 76 -17.14 7.01 -35.37
N SER A 77 -16.50 5.85 -35.40
CA SER A 77 -16.31 5.01 -34.23
C SER A 77 -15.38 5.79 -33.32
N ILE A 78 -16.00 6.71 -32.56
CA ILE A 78 -15.33 7.37 -31.43
C ILE A 78 -14.97 6.22 -30.50
N SER A 79 -13.70 5.81 -30.58
CA SER A 79 -13.15 4.71 -29.82
C SER A 79 -13.17 5.13 -28.35
N ALA A 80 -14.27 4.79 -27.67
CA ALA A 80 -14.49 5.15 -26.30
C ALA A 80 -13.31 4.62 -25.45
N PRO A 81 -12.73 5.44 -24.54
CA PRO A 81 -11.66 4.99 -23.68
C PRO A 81 -12.06 3.74 -22.89
N THR A 82 -11.35 2.63 -23.14
CA THR A 82 -11.59 1.34 -22.46
C THR A 82 -10.75 1.15 -21.21
N LEU A 83 -9.75 2.01 -21.00
CA LEU A 83 -8.86 1.99 -19.84
C LEU A 83 -9.38 2.92 -18.73
N PRO A 84 -9.19 2.55 -17.45
CA PRO A 84 -9.71 3.27 -16.28
C PRO A 84 -9.02 4.61 -16.00
N GLY A 85 -7.93 4.95 -16.70
CA GLY A 85 -7.12 6.15 -16.48
C GLY A 85 -6.26 6.15 -15.22
N GLN A 86 -6.50 5.24 -14.27
CA GLN A 86 -5.71 5.08 -13.04
C GLN A 86 -5.80 3.63 -12.51
N ASP A 87 -4.69 3.10 -11.99
CA ASP A 87 -4.53 1.66 -11.69
C ASP A 87 -5.46 1.12 -10.60
N ALA A 88 -5.72 1.89 -9.54
CA ALA A 88 -6.62 1.47 -8.45
C ALA A 88 -8.10 1.51 -8.89
N PHE A 89 -8.49 2.50 -9.70
CA PHE A 89 -9.78 2.47 -10.41
C PHE A 89 -9.87 1.25 -11.34
N GLY A 90 -8.78 0.87 -12.00
CA GLY A 90 -8.69 -0.35 -12.81
C GLY A 90 -8.94 -1.62 -12.02
N ALA A 91 -8.21 -1.80 -10.92
CA ALA A 91 -8.39 -2.95 -10.02
C ALA A 91 -9.83 -3.03 -9.48
N ILE A 92 -10.41 -1.92 -9.03
CA ILE A 92 -11.80 -1.90 -8.57
C ILE A 92 -12.78 -2.23 -9.71
N GLN A 93 -12.57 -1.67 -10.91
CA GLN A 93 -13.43 -1.91 -12.07
C GLN A 93 -13.37 -3.38 -12.55
N GLU A 94 -12.19 -4.00 -12.52
CA GLU A 94 -12.03 -5.44 -12.79
C GLU A 94 -12.83 -6.28 -11.79
N ILE A 95 -12.67 -6.01 -10.50
CA ILE A 95 -13.39 -6.73 -9.44
C ILE A 95 -14.91 -6.53 -9.52
N VAL A 96 -15.39 -5.31 -9.81
CA VAL A 96 -16.82 -5.05 -10.03
C VAL A 96 -17.36 -5.88 -11.18
N ARG A 97 -16.67 -5.94 -12.33
CA ARG A 97 -17.08 -6.80 -13.46
C ARG A 97 -17.13 -8.29 -13.08
N MET A 98 -16.18 -8.77 -12.26
CA MET A 98 -16.19 -10.16 -11.78
C MET A 98 -17.39 -10.44 -10.86
N LEU A 99 -17.74 -9.49 -9.99
CA LEU A 99 -18.91 -9.59 -9.10
C LEU A 99 -20.24 -9.52 -9.89
N GLU A 100 -20.33 -8.65 -10.90
CA GLU A 100 -21.50 -8.55 -11.80
C GLU A 100 -21.69 -9.79 -12.68
N ALA A 101 -20.60 -10.45 -13.08
CA ALA A 101 -20.64 -11.64 -13.94
C ALA A 101 -20.94 -12.96 -13.19
N ASP A 102 -20.72 -13.02 -11.87
CA ASP A 102 -21.04 -14.20 -11.05
C ASP A 102 -22.49 -14.11 -10.52
N PRO A 103 -23.43 -14.94 -11.03
CA PRO A 103 -24.82 -14.90 -10.59
C PRO A 103 -25.03 -15.36 -9.13
N ASN A 104 -23.98 -15.87 -8.48
CA ASN A 104 -23.98 -16.27 -7.07
C ASN A 104 -23.40 -15.19 -6.14
N THR A 105 -23.04 -14.01 -6.66
CA THR A 105 -22.56 -12.89 -5.83
C THR A 105 -23.59 -12.50 -4.79
N ASP A 106 -23.24 -12.69 -3.52
CA ASP A 106 -24.01 -12.19 -2.39
C ASP A 106 -23.73 -10.70 -2.18
N TRP A 107 -24.49 -9.86 -2.88
CA TRP A 107 -24.40 -8.40 -2.80
C TRP A 107 -24.61 -7.83 -1.38
N SER A 108 -25.15 -8.60 -0.42
CA SER A 108 -25.26 -8.17 0.97
C SER A 108 -23.93 -8.24 1.75
N LYS A 109 -22.92 -8.93 1.20
CA LYS A 109 -21.58 -9.09 1.79
C LYS A 109 -20.47 -8.32 1.07
N VAL A 110 -20.77 -7.75 -0.10
CA VAL A 110 -19.76 -7.05 -0.93
C VAL A 110 -19.20 -5.83 -0.18
N ASP A 111 -17.86 -5.76 -0.07
CA ASP A 111 -17.13 -4.69 0.61
C ASP A 111 -16.07 -4.05 -0.30
N LEU A 112 -16.55 -3.22 -1.23
CA LEU A 112 -15.67 -2.42 -2.10
C LEU A 112 -14.96 -1.29 -1.34
N GLU A 113 -15.43 -0.88 -0.17
CA GLU A 113 -14.74 0.11 0.67
C GLU A 113 -13.52 -0.54 1.35
N GLY A 114 -13.65 -1.77 1.85
CA GLY A 114 -12.53 -2.59 2.31
C GLY A 114 -11.46 -2.76 1.24
N LEU A 115 -11.85 -3.08 -0.01
CA LEU A 115 -10.90 -3.13 -1.14
C LEU A 115 -10.25 -1.77 -1.39
N ARG A 116 -11.02 -0.67 -1.39
CA ARG A 116 -10.48 0.68 -1.58
C ARG A 116 -9.47 1.05 -0.48
N GLN A 117 -9.73 0.71 0.78
CA GLN A 117 -8.80 0.94 1.88
C GLN A 117 -7.52 0.09 1.74
N HIS A 118 -7.64 -1.16 1.29
CA HIS A 118 -6.48 -2.01 0.96
C HIS A 118 -5.60 -1.37 -0.13
N LEU A 119 -6.20 -0.88 -1.22
CA LEU A 119 -5.47 -0.20 -2.29
C LEU A 119 -4.81 1.13 -1.83
N ILE A 120 -5.39 1.81 -0.84
CA ILE A 120 -4.72 2.96 -0.20
C ILE A 120 -3.54 2.49 0.65
N ASP A 121 -3.68 1.40 1.41
CA ASP A 121 -2.55 0.82 2.17
C ASP A 121 -1.41 0.38 1.24
N MET A 122 -1.72 -0.22 0.08
CA MET A 122 -0.73 -0.55 -0.94
C MET A 122 0.02 0.70 -1.43
N ASN A 123 -0.70 1.80 -1.71
CA ASN A 123 -0.09 3.06 -2.13
C ASN A 123 0.77 3.69 -1.04
N GLU A 124 0.34 3.64 0.23
CA GLU A 124 1.13 4.11 1.37
C GLU A 124 2.44 3.32 1.51
N VAL A 125 2.37 1.99 1.50
CA VAL A 125 3.56 1.13 1.61
C VAL A 125 4.48 1.25 0.39
N THR A 126 3.93 1.40 -0.81
CA THR A 126 4.70 1.46 -2.07
C THR A 126 5.32 2.84 -2.33
N LEU A 127 4.62 3.92 -2.00
CA LEU A 127 4.96 5.28 -2.45
C LEU A 127 5.24 6.28 -1.31
N LYS A 128 5.03 5.90 -0.04
CA LYS A 128 5.16 6.80 1.13
C LYS A 128 6.00 6.25 2.28
N ALA A 129 6.19 4.94 2.38
CA ALA A 129 7.07 4.34 3.38
C ALA A 129 8.53 4.74 3.15
N ASP A 130 9.25 5.04 4.23
CA ASP A 130 10.71 5.01 4.22
C ASP A 130 11.18 3.57 4.49
N ALA A 131 12.22 3.15 3.78
CA ALA A 131 12.67 1.76 3.74
C ALA A 131 14.20 1.69 3.85
N ALA A 132 14.70 1.98 5.04
CA ALA A 132 16.12 1.96 5.33
C ALA A 132 16.65 0.52 5.33
N THR A 133 17.35 0.16 4.24
CA THR A 133 17.91 -1.19 4.05
C THR A 133 19.30 -1.35 4.65
N LYS A 134 19.57 -2.55 5.17
CA LYS A 134 20.88 -2.99 5.68
C LYS A 134 21.15 -4.41 5.23
N SER A 135 22.17 -4.60 4.40
CA SER A 135 22.69 -5.93 4.07
C SER A 135 23.19 -6.61 5.35
N ILE A 136 22.74 -7.86 5.55
CA ILE A 136 23.16 -8.74 6.64
C ILE A 136 23.66 -10.05 6.04
N ASP A 137 24.26 -10.93 6.85
CA ASP A 137 24.56 -12.27 6.36
C ASP A 137 23.27 -13.01 5.97
N GLY A 138 23.35 -13.86 4.94
CA GLY A 138 22.20 -14.57 4.36
C GLY A 138 21.13 -13.70 3.67
N GLY A 139 21.13 -12.37 3.79
CA GLY A 139 20.10 -11.55 3.12
C GLY A 139 20.08 -10.07 3.49
N LEU A 140 18.90 -9.58 3.88
CA LEU A 140 18.58 -8.16 4.03
C LEU A 140 17.70 -7.92 5.26
N GLN A 141 18.02 -6.84 5.99
CA GLN A 141 17.17 -6.27 7.03
C GLN A 141 16.70 -4.88 6.59
N ILE A 142 15.46 -4.51 6.91
CA ILE A 142 14.83 -3.29 6.44
C ILE A 142 14.02 -2.67 7.58
N ALA A 143 14.38 -1.47 8.02
CA ALA A 143 13.50 -0.67 8.86
C ALA A 143 12.51 0.05 7.94
N VAL A 144 11.24 -0.36 8.01
CA VAL A 144 10.15 0.20 7.20
C VAL A 144 9.31 1.09 8.10
N THR A 145 9.33 2.40 7.86
CA THR A 145 8.72 3.41 8.76
C THR A 145 7.91 4.44 7.99
N GLY A 146 7.15 5.28 8.70
CA GLY A 146 6.43 6.38 8.06
C GLY A 146 5.63 7.24 9.01
N ASN A 147 4.88 8.20 8.44
CA ASN A 147 3.93 9.03 9.19
C ASN A 147 2.76 8.19 9.76
N ILE A 148 1.86 8.81 10.52
CA ILE A 148 0.74 8.11 11.19
C ILE A 148 -0.08 7.22 10.23
N ARG A 149 -0.41 7.69 9.02
CA ARG A 149 -1.19 6.93 8.02
C ARG A 149 -0.38 5.82 7.38
N THR A 150 0.86 6.12 7.03
CA THR A 150 1.78 5.17 6.38
C THR A 150 2.19 4.04 7.34
N ARG A 151 2.51 4.38 8.59
CA ARG A 151 2.81 3.42 9.67
C ARG A 151 1.67 2.45 9.90
N ALA A 152 0.42 2.91 9.88
CA ALA A 152 -0.74 2.04 10.03
C ALA A 152 -0.87 1.03 8.87
N ALA A 153 -0.57 1.46 7.63
CA ALA A 153 -0.50 0.56 6.47
C ALA A 153 0.64 -0.46 6.61
N ILE A 154 1.85 0.01 6.97
CA ILE A 154 3.04 -0.83 7.22
C ILE A 154 2.73 -1.92 8.26
N GLN A 155 2.10 -1.56 9.37
CA GLN A 155 1.76 -2.47 10.46
C GLN A 155 0.72 -3.54 10.07
N ARG A 156 -0.19 -3.24 9.13
CA ARG A 156 -1.13 -4.24 8.58
C ARG A 156 -0.48 -5.10 7.50
N MET A 157 0.24 -4.50 6.55
CA MET A 157 0.72 -5.18 5.36
C MET A 157 2.05 -5.93 5.55
N VAL A 158 3.09 -5.28 6.09
CA VAL A 158 4.45 -5.86 6.09
C VAL A 158 4.53 -7.19 6.87
N PRO A 159 3.89 -7.35 8.05
CA PRO A 159 3.82 -8.64 8.73
C PRO A 159 3.03 -9.71 7.96
N ALA A 160 2.09 -9.35 7.09
CA ALA A 160 1.39 -10.30 6.23
C ALA A 160 2.30 -10.82 5.11
N HIS A 161 2.96 -9.91 4.38
CA HIS A 161 3.90 -10.28 3.32
C HIS A 161 5.08 -11.09 3.86
N ALA A 162 5.56 -10.79 5.07
CA ALA A 162 6.59 -11.60 5.72
C ALA A 162 6.17 -13.07 5.91
N ARG A 163 4.90 -13.36 6.23
CA ARG A 163 4.41 -14.74 6.33
C ARG A 163 4.33 -15.43 4.97
N GLU A 164 3.99 -14.71 3.90
CA GLU A 164 4.01 -15.27 2.55
C GLU A 164 5.45 -15.55 2.09
N LEU A 165 6.40 -14.67 2.39
CA LEU A 165 7.82 -14.87 2.10
C LEU A 165 8.44 -16.03 2.88
N ASP A 166 8.03 -16.26 4.14
CA ASP A 166 8.50 -17.38 4.98
C ASP A 166 7.91 -18.74 4.52
N GLN A 167 6.84 -18.73 3.71
CA GLN A 167 6.30 -19.91 3.02
C GLN A 167 7.03 -20.22 1.70
N LEU A 168 7.88 -19.34 1.19
CA LEU A 168 8.65 -19.59 -0.04
C LEU A 168 9.84 -20.50 0.25
N ASN A 169 9.91 -21.61 -0.51
CA ASN A 169 11.02 -22.57 -0.43
C ASN A 169 12.40 -21.87 -0.47
N SER A 170 13.22 -22.13 0.55
CA SER A 170 14.60 -21.62 0.74
C SER A 170 14.75 -20.22 1.36
N TRP A 171 13.68 -19.50 1.67
CA TRP A 171 13.77 -18.21 2.37
C TRP A 171 13.24 -18.35 3.81
N SER A 172 13.64 -17.44 4.69
CA SER A 172 12.94 -17.18 5.94
C SER A 172 12.74 -15.68 6.11
N ALA A 173 11.57 -15.28 6.59
CA ALA A 173 11.14 -13.90 6.73
C ALA A 173 10.41 -13.68 8.05
N LYS A 174 10.82 -12.64 8.79
CA LYS A 174 10.20 -12.24 10.05
C LYS A 174 10.08 -10.73 10.20
N THR A 175 9.17 -10.31 11.08
CA THR A 175 8.98 -8.91 11.43
C THR A 175 9.06 -8.68 12.94
N GLU A 176 9.68 -7.58 13.33
CA GLU A 176 9.73 -7.07 14.70
C GLU A 176 9.15 -5.63 14.73
N PRO A 177 8.39 -5.24 15.78
CA PRO A 177 7.77 -3.91 15.82
C PRO A 177 8.79 -2.80 16.05
N LEU A 178 8.60 -1.64 15.41
CA LEU A 178 9.30 -0.38 15.68
C LEU A 178 8.29 0.70 16.16
N PRO A 179 8.73 1.74 16.88
CA PRO A 179 7.82 2.83 17.33
C PRO A 179 7.08 3.55 16.19
N ASP A 180 7.73 3.61 15.02
CA ASP A 180 7.31 4.30 13.80
C ASP A 180 7.05 3.35 12.61
N GLY A 181 7.08 2.03 12.83
CA GLY A 181 6.92 1.05 11.75
C GLY A 181 7.22 -0.39 12.12
N VAL A 182 7.94 -1.10 11.25
CA VAL A 182 8.29 -2.53 11.35
C VAL A 182 9.71 -2.77 10.85
N LEU A 183 10.47 -3.60 11.56
CA LEU A 183 11.74 -4.15 11.12
C LEU A 183 11.49 -5.48 10.41
N LEU A 184 11.59 -5.49 9.08
CA LEU A 184 11.54 -6.71 8.27
C LEU A 184 12.95 -7.32 8.17
N THR A 185 13.07 -8.63 8.35
CA THR A 185 14.32 -9.37 8.09
C THR A 185 14.01 -10.55 7.18
N VAL A 186 14.71 -10.66 6.06
CA VAL A 186 14.58 -11.77 5.09
C VAL A 186 15.95 -12.35 4.78
N THR A 187 16.09 -13.67 4.88
CA THR A 187 17.37 -14.39 4.69
C THR A 187 17.19 -15.70 3.93
N SER A 188 18.30 -16.23 3.40
CA SER A 188 18.43 -17.57 2.86
C SER A 188 19.82 -18.12 3.16
N SER A 189 19.92 -19.44 3.36
CA SER A 189 21.21 -20.15 3.44
C SER A 189 21.87 -20.34 2.08
N ALA A 190 21.13 -20.18 0.97
CA ALA A 190 21.66 -20.29 -0.38
C ALA A 190 22.17 -18.93 -0.88
N THR A 191 23.47 -18.81 -1.15
CA THR A 191 24.13 -17.55 -1.57
C THR A 191 23.44 -16.86 -2.76
N LYS A 192 22.94 -17.64 -3.73
CA LYS A 192 22.19 -17.11 -4.88
C LYS A 192 20.89 -16.42 -4.45
N GLU A 193 20.15 -17.02 -3.52
CA GLU A 193 18.90 -16.46 -3.01
C GLU A 193 19.17 -15.29 -2.06
N ALA A 194 20.23 -15.34 -1.25
CA ALA A 194 20.71 -14.19 -0.47
C ALA A 194 21.02 -12.98 -1.35
N HIS A 195 21.61 -13.19 -2.54
CA HIS A 195 21.82 -12.12 -3.53
C HIS A 195 20.49 -11.64 -4.15
N ARG A 196 19.56 -12.55 -4.43
CA ARG A 196 18.23 -12.20 -4.95
C ARG A 196 17.40 -11.37 -3.95
N ILE A 197 17.39 -11.74 -2.67
CA ILE A 197 16.76 -10.98 -1.58
C ILE A 197 17.30 -9.55 -1.52
N ARG A 198 18.63 -9.38 -1.56
CA ARG A 198 19.27 -8.04 -1.58
C ARG A 198 18.94 -7.25 -2.84
N GLY A 199 18.91 -7.91 -4.01
CA GLY A 199 18.62 -7.28 -5.30
C GLY A 199 17.15 -6.86 -5.48
N LEU A 200 16.22 -7.53 -4.81
CA LEU A 200 14.80 -7.15 -4.77
C LEU A 200 14.55 -5.91 -3.91
N GLY A 201 15.31 -5.73 -2.83
CA GLY A 201 15.10 -4.66 -1.86
C GLY A 201 13.69 -4.72 -1.24
N PHE A 202 13.24 -3.63 -0.61
CA PHE A 202 11.93 -3.61 0.04
C PHE A 202 10.77 -3.84 -0.93
N ILE A 203 10.68 -3.02 -1.99
CA ILE A 203 9.55 -3.07 -2.92
C ILE A 203 9.47 -4.40 -3.67
N GLY A 204 10.61 -4.95 -4.09
CA GLY A 204 10.63 -6.27 -4.73
C GLY A 204 10.17 -7.37 -3.79
N LEU A 205 10.58 -7.36 -2.51
CA LEU A 205 10.17 -8.35 -1.53
C LEU A 205 8.66 -8.33 -1.24
N VAL A 206 8.02 -7.15 -1.16
CA VAL A 206 6.56 -7.07 -0.91
C VAL A 206 5.69 -7.34 -2.14
N VAL A 207 6.26 -7.52 -3.34
CA VAL A 207 5.50 -7.93 -4.55
C VAL A 207 5.89 -9.32 -5.08
N VAL A 208 6.77 -10.05 -4.36
CA VAL A 208 7.10 -11.44 -4.73
C VAL A 208 5.94 -12.36 -4.34
N GLY A 209 5.38 -13.02 -5.36
CA GLY A 209 4.27 -13.98 -5.21
C GLY A 209 2.95 -13.40 -5.71
N SER A 210 2.28 -14.11 -6.63
CA SER A 210 1.08 -13.61 -7.35
C SER A 210 -0.21 -13.77 -6.54
N HIS A 211 -0.29 -13.14 -5.37
CA HIS A 211 -1.39 -13.32 -4.41
C HIS A 211 -2.36 -12.12 -4.31
N HIS A 212 -2.01 -10.94 -4.84
CA HIS A 212 -2.83 -9.74 -4.72
C HIS A 212 -4.18 -9.82 -5.44
N GLN A 213 -4.24 -10.28 -6.70
CA GLN A 213 -5.50 -10.30 -7.45
C GLN A 213 -6.56 -11.22 -6.82
N PRO A 214 -6.24 -12.47 -6.40
CA PRO A 214 -7.18 -13.29 -5.62
C PRO A 214 -7.55 -12.65 -4.28
N HIS A 215 -6.59 -12.02 -3.59
CA HIS A 215 -6.85 -11.35 -2.31
C HIS A 215 -7.79 -10.15 -2.47
N HIS A 216 -7.64 -9.34 -3.53
CA HIS A 216 -8.54 -8.21 -3.83
C HIS A 216 -9.99 -8.67 -4.04
N LEU A 217 -10.20 -9.77 -4.77
CA LEU A 217 -11.53 -10.34 -4.98
C LEU A 217 -12.15 -10.84 -3.66
N ALA A 218 -11.37 -11.54 -2.84
CA ALA A 218 -11.85 -12.06 -1.55
C ALA A 218 -12.10 -10.94 -0.51
N ILE A 219 -11.33 -9.83 -0.52
CA ILE A 219 -11.68 -8.62 0.24
C ILE A 219 -13.03 -8.06 -0.25
N ALA A 220 -13.18 -7.87 -1.56
CA ALA A 220 -14.40 -7.31 -2.13
C ALA A 220 -15.65 -8.20 -1.95
N LYS A 221 -15.48 -9.52 -1.79
CA LYS A 221 -16.54 -10.46 -1.40
C LYS A 221 -16.86 -10.46 0.11
N GLY A 222 -16.14 -9.67 0.92
CA GLY A 222 -16.30 -9.59 2.37
C GLY A 222 -15.72 -10.80 3.14
N GLU A 223 -14.86 -11.60 2.51
CA GLU A 223 -14.37 -12.87 3.06
C GLU A 223 -13.34 -12.67 4.18
N PHE A 224 -12.65 -11.52 4.22
CA PHE A 224 -11.72 -11.13 5.28
C PHE A 224 -12.38 -10.21 6.32
N SER A 225 -13.35 -10.74 7.07
CA SER A 225 -14.07 -9.98 8.11
C SER A 225 -13.23 -9.70 9.38
N HIS A 226 -12.21 -8.84 9.25
CA HIS A 226 -11.59 -8.18 10.40
C HIS A 226 -12.18 -6.78 10.58
N ARG A 227 -13.28 -6.71 11.34
CA ARG A 227 -13.76 -5.44 11.89
C ARG A 227 -12.64 -4.83 12.74
N HIS A 228 -12.36 -3.54 12.52
CA HIS A 228 -11.68 -2.70 13.50
C HIS A 228 -12.67 -2.19 14.55
#